data_AF-A0A6F9BZ80-F1
#
_entry.id   AF-A0A6F9BZ80-F1
#
_cell.length_a   1.000
_cell.length_b   1.000
_cell.length_c   1.000
_cell.angle_alpha   90.00
_cell.angle_beta   90.00
_cell.angle_gamma   90.00
#
_symmetry.space_group_name_H-M   'P 1'
#
loop_
_entity.id
_entity.type
_entity.pdbx_description
1 polymer ?
#
loop_
_entity_poly.entity_id
_entity_poly.type
_entity_poly.pdbx_seq_one_letter_code
_entity_poly.pdbx_strand_id
1 'polypeptide(L)'
;MRKIDSLLNEQKRRLLRRINMSGQHQETLHMFPKMTADPLDSGVVKVHLGGECYNRKTLNCIKKSTTPKQQDLKLSTETCRVYSLYHSLHHYKYHTFLNCKKETDSIEQAAEDPGQEEVVQQCMANQDWLETLFNSFIDLLTLSTKT
;
A
#
# COMPACT_ATOMS: atom_id res chain seq x y z
N MET A 1 -9.69 -7.84 -10.81
CA MET A 1 -8.45 -7.06 -10.58
C MET A 1 -8.12 -6.00 -11.62
N ARG A 2 -8.16 -6.26 -12.94
CA ARG A 2 -7.76 -5.27 -13.98
C ARG A 2 -8.44 -3.89 -13.85
N LYS A 3 -9.72 -3.84 -13.45
CA LYS A 3 -10.45 -2.58 -13.22
C LYS A 3 -9.87 -1.76 -12.07
N ILE A 4 -9.57 -2.42 -10.94
CA ILE A 4 -8.92 -1.80 -9.77
C ILE A 4 -7.55 -1.25 -10.18
N ASP A 5 -6.74 -2.07 -10.86
CA ASP A 5 -5.41 -1.64 -11.33
C ASP A 5 -5.50 -0.41 -12.25
N SER A 6 -6.50 -0.37 -13.13
CA SER A 6 -6.74 0.78 -14.02
C SER A 6 -7.10 2.04 -13.25
N LEU A 7 -8.02 1.94 -12.27
CA LEU A 7 -8.44 3.06 -11.42
C LEU A 7 -7.27 3.63 -10.60
N LEU A 8 -6.50 2.77 -9.94
CA LEU A 8 -5.34 3.19 -9.15
C LEU A 8 -4.29 3.90 -10.01
N ASN A 9 -3.99 3.34 -11.18
CA ASN A 9 -3.02 3.93 -12.09
C ASN A 9 -3.50 5.28 -12.65
N GLU A 10 -4.80 5.42 -12.89
CA GLU A 10 -5.38 6.70 -13.33
C GLU A 10 -5.23 7.77 -12.26
N GLN A 11 -5.58 7.47 -11.00
CA GLN A 11 -5.43 8.44 -9.90
C GLN A 11 -3.96 8.81 -9.67
N LYS A 12 -3.03 7.85 -9.72
CA LYS A 12 -1.58 8.13 -9.64
C LYS A 12 -1.11 9.05 -10.74
N ARG A 13 -1.53 8.82 -11.99
CA ARG A 13 -1.17 9.69 -13.12
C ARG A 13 -1.69 11.11 -12.93
N ARG A 14 -2.93 11.27 -12.46
CA ARG A 14 -3.52 12.58 -12.17
C ARG A 14 -2.74 13.32 -11.08
N LEU A 15 -2.38 12.61 -10.02
CA LEU A 15 -1.61 13.18 -8.92
C LEU A 15 -0.22 13.65 -9.37
N LEU A 16 0.48 12.84 -10.16
CA LEU A 16 1.79 13.20 -10.74
C LEU A 16 1.73 14.40 -11.69
N ARG A 17 0.58 14.69 -12.31
CA ARG A 17 0.43 15.90 -13.14
C ARG A 17 0.29 17.18 -12.31
N ARG A 18 -0.15 17.06 -11.06
CA ARG A 18 -0.35 18.21 -10.14
C ARG A 18 0.88 18.55 -9.34
N ILE A 19 1.83 17.63 -9.23
CA ILE A 19 3.05 17.80 -8.44
C ILE A 19 4.29 17.52 -9.26
N ASN A 20 5.39 18.22 -8.96
CA ASN A 20 6.69 17.89 -9.51
C ASN A 20 7.42 16.88 -8.61
N MET A 21 7.00 15.61 -8.63
CA MET A 21 7.68 14.53 -7.89
C MET A 21 8.82 13.96 -8.74
N SER A 22 10.07 14.18 -8.29
CA SER A 22 11.26 13.69 -8.99
C SER A 22 11.25 12.17 -9.18
N GLY A 23 11.90 11.68 -10.24
CA GLY A 23 12.02 10.24 -10.51
C GLY A 23 12.66 9.48 -9.34
N GLN A 24 13.70 10.07 -8.73
CA GLN A 24 14.35 9.50 -7.54
C GLN A 24 13.38 9.34 -6.36
N HIS A 25 12.55 10.34 -6.07
CA HIS A 25 11.54 10.22 -5.02
C HIS A 25 10.49 9.15 -5.35
N GLN A 26 10.08 9.05 -6.61
CA GLN A 26 9.17 7.98 -7.04
C GLN A 26 9.78 6.59 -6.80
N GLU A 27 11.03 6.38 -7.21
CA GLU A 27 11.75 5.12 -7.01
C GLU A 27 11.86 4.76 -5.52
N THR A 28 12.24 5.71 -4.66
CA THR A 28 12.32 5.46 -3.22
C THR A 28 10.95 5.13 -2.63
N LEU A 29 9.89 5.85 -3.03
CA LEU A 29 8.53 5.57 -2.57
C LEU A 29 8.02 4.21 -3.05
N HIS A 30 8.41 3.75 -4.23
CA HIS A 30 7.96 2.44 -4.77
C HIS A 30 8.67 1.26 -4.13
N MET A 31 9.83 1.49 -3.54
CA MET A 31 10.67 0.43 -2.99
C MET A 31 10.12 -0.11 -1.67
N PHE A 32 9.64 0.78 -0.81
CA PHE A 32 9.33 0.49 0.58
C PHE A 32 7.83 0.60 0.85
N PRO A 33 7.13 -0.49 1.22
CA PRO A 33 5.67 -0.49 1.36
C PRO A 33 5.15 0.20 2.62
N LYS A 34 6.01 0.60 3.56
CA LYS A 34 5.62 1.34 4.77
C LYS A 34 6.18 2.76 4.70
N MET A 35 5.36 3.72 5.06
CA MET A 35 5.72 5.14 5.16
C MET A 35 5.17 5.66 6.48
N THR A 36 6.03 6.30 7.28
CA THR A 36 5.63 7.07 8.46
C THR A 36 6.19 8.48 8.34
N ALA A 37 5.56 9.44 9.01
CA ALA A 37 6.00 10.83 8.99
C ALA A 37 6.01 11.38 10.41
N ASP A 38 7.18 11.83 10.85
CA ASP A 38 7.35 12.47 12.14
C ASP A 38 7.40 13.99 11.91
N PRO A 39 6.55 14.76 12.61
CA PRO A 39 6.60 16.22 12.51
C PRO A 39 7.93 16.72 13.05
N LEU A 40 8.53 17.66 12.32
CA LEU A 40 9.64 18.48 12.80
C LEU A 40 9.13 19.89 13.09
N ASP A 41 9.94 20.69 13.76
CA ASP A 41 9.67 22.11 13.91
C ASP A 41 9.64 22.79 12.52
N SER A 42 8.89 23.89 12.39
CA SER A 42 8.81 24.75 11.19
C SER A 42 8.08 24.21 9.94
N GLY A 43 7.11 23.30 10.10
CA GLY A 43 6.23 22.87 8.99
C GLY A 43 6.86 21.86 8.03
N VAL A 44 8.04 21.36 8.38
CA VAL A 44 8.75 20.27 7.73
C VAL A 44 8.42 18.97 8.45
N VAL A 45 8.36 17.86 7.71
CA VAL A 45 8.18 16.52 8.27
C VAL A 45 9.31 15.62 7.80
N LYS A 46 9.74 14.73 8.71
CA LYS A 46 10.69 13.67 8.41
C LYS A 46 9.91 12.41 8.05
N VAL A 47 9.93 12.04 6.79
CA VAL A 47 9.29 10.82 6.29
C VAL A 47 10.29 9.67 6.38
N HIS A 48 9.88 8.57 7.02
CA HIS A 48 10.63 7.33 7.08
C HIS A 48 9.99 6.30 6.15
N LEU A 49 10.79 5.73 5.25
CA LEU A 49 10.35 4.68 4.32
C LEU A 49 10.93 3.33 4.73
N GLY A 50 10.08 2.33 4.89
CA GLY A 50 10.47 1.01 5.37
C GLY A 50 9.51 -0.13 5.00
N GLY A 51 9.58 -1.21 5.77
CA GLY A 51 8.95 -2.48 5.43
C GLY A 51 9.82 -3.35 4.51
N GLU A 52 9.41 -4.60 4.33
CA GLU A 52 10.12 -5.53 3.45
C GLU A 52 9.79 -5.22 1.99
N CYS A 53 10.82 -5.01 1.16
CA CYS A 53 10.64 -4.85 -0.28
C CYS A 53 9.96 -6.09 -0.86
N TYR A 54 9.21 -5.91 -1.94
CA TYR A 54 8.47 -7.00 -2.56
C TYR A 54 8.55 -6.95 -4.09
N ASN A 55 8.40 -8.11 -4.72
CA ASN A 55 8.31 -8.19 -6.16
C ASN A 55 6.94 -7.69 -6.61
N ARG A 56 6.88 -6.64 -7.43
CA ARG A 56 5.62 -6.03 -7.85
C ARG A 56 4.72 -6.93 -8.72
N LYS A 57 5.27 -7.99 -9.32
CA LYS A 57 4.51 -8.97 -10.12
C LYS A 57 3.94 -10.08 -9.24
N THR A 58 4.76 -10.66 -8.38
CA THR A 58 4.38 -11.83 -7.56
C THR A 58 3.87 -11.47 -6.17
N LEU A 59 4.08 -10.22 -5.73
CA LEU A 59 3.78 -9.70 -4.38
C LEU A 59 4.56 -10.37 -3.24
N ASN A 60 5.49 -11.27 -3.54
CA ASN A 60 6.33 -11.93 -2.55
C ASN A 60 7.41 -10.98 -2.01
N CYS A 61 7.69 -11.11 -0.71
CA CYS A 61 8.82 -10.42 -0.07
C CYS A 61 10.14 -10.78 -0.74
N ILE A 62 11.01 -9.79 -0.88
CA ILE A 62 12.39 -9.93 -1.34
C ILE A 62 13.27 -10.16 -0.11
N LYS A 63 14.28 -11.02 -0.23
CA LYS A 63 15.17 -11.37 0.88
C LYS A 63 15.87 -10.13 1.45
N LYS A 64 16.02 -10.09 2.77
CA LYS A 64 16.62 -8.95 3.50
C LYS A 64 18.05 -8.63 3.06
N SER A 65 18.84 -9.63 2.69
CA SER A 65 20.24 -9.43 2.25
C SER A 65 20.39 -8.64 0.94
N THR A 66 19.32 -8.54 0.14
CA THR A 66 19.33 -7.79 -1.13
C THR A 66 18.55 -6.47 -1.03
N THR A 67 18.09 -6.11 0.16
CA THR A 67 17.25 -4.92 0.36
C THR A 67 18.11 -3.69 0.68
N PRO A 68 17.96 -2.58 -0.07
CA PRO A 68 18.66 -1.34 0.23
C PRO A 68 18.34 -0.82 1.63
N LYS A 69 19.25 -0.01 2.19
CA LYS A 69 19.03 0.64 3.48
C LYS A 69 17.79 1.54 3.39
N GLN A 70 16.97 1.52 4.44
CA GLN A 70 15.83 2.42 4.60
C GLN A 70 16.25 3.88 4.42
N GLN A 71 15.37 4.68 3.83
CA GLN A 71 15.65 6.05 3.45
C GLN A 71 14.69 7.01 4.13
N ASP A 72 15.23 8.13 4.59
CA ASP A 72 14.47 9.23 5.14
C ASP A 72 14.40 10.38 4.15
N LEU A 73 13.24 11.02 4.05
CA LEU A 73 13.02 12.21 3.25
C LEU A 73 12.61 13.37 4.16
N LYS A 74 13.08 14.57 3.87
CA LYS A 74 12.56 15.80 4.49
C LYS A 74 11.63 16.49 3.50
N LEU A 75 10.36 16.62 3.85
CA LEU A 75 9.32 17.20 2.99
C LEU A 75 8.60 18.31 3.74
N SER A 76 7.98 19.25 3.02
CA SER A 76 6.98 20.12 3.65
C SER A 76 5.75 19.29 4.03
N THR A 77 4.96 19.78 4.99
CA THR A 77 3.71 19.13 5.40
C THR A 77 2.75 18.92 4.21
N GLU A 78 2.67 19.90 3.30
CA GLU A 78 1.84 19.81 2.09
C GLU A 78 2.35 18.73 1.13
N THR A 79 3.65 18.72 0.83
CA THR A 79 4.26 17.71 -0.05
C THR A 79 4.11 16.32 0.54
N CYS A 80 4.26 16.16 1.86
CA CYS A 80 4.08 14.87 2.53
C CYS A 80 2.68 14.30 2.33
N ARG A 81 1.62 15.12 2.44
CA ARG A 81 0.23 14.66 2.21
C ARG A 81 0.09 14.02 0.84
N VAL A 82 0.64 14.68 -0.18
CA VAL A 82 0.56 14.17 -1.55
C VAL A 82 1.43 12.92 -1.74
N TYR A 83 2.62 12.88 -1.14
CA TYR A 83 3.51 11.73 -1.20
C TYR A 83 2.87 10.51 -0.52
N SER A 84 2.23 10.69 0.63
CA SER A 84 1.51 9.63 1.35
C SER A 84 0.35 9.08 0.52
N LEU A 85 -0.40 9.93 -0.18
CA LEU A 85 -1.46 9.49 -1.08
C LEU A 85 -0.90 8.72 -2.27
N TYR A 86 0.14 9.24 -2.93
CA TYR A 86 0.80 8.56 -4.05
C TYR A 86 1.34 7.18 -3.66
N HIS A 87 1.98 7.11 -2.48
CA HIS A 87 2.51 5.90 -1.86
C HIS A 87 1.40 4.88 -1.60
N SER A 88 0.30 5.32 -0.97
CA SER A 88 -0.86 4.46 -0.68
C SER A 88 -1.48 3.90 -1.97
N LEU A 89 -1.64 4.72 -3.01
CA LEU A 89 -2.10 4.28 -4.33
C LEU A 89 -1.14 3.28 -4.98
N HIS A 90 0.17 3.47 -4.80
CA HIS A 90 1.17 2.54 -5.35
C HIS A 90 1.09 1.17 -4.67
N HIS A 91 1.02 1.15 -3.34
CA HIS A 91 1.11 -0.06 -2.54
C HIS A 91 -0.23 -0.72 -2.23
N TYR A 92 -1.36 -0.12 -2.63
CA TYR A 92 -2.71 -0.64 -2.36
C TYR A 92 -2.85 -2.13 -2.67
N LYS A 93 -2.41 -2.58 -3.85
CA LYS A 93 -2.50 -3.98 -4.26
C LYS A 93 -1.68 -4.91 -3.36
N TYR A 94 -0.50 -4.47 -2.94
CA TYR A 94 0.36 -5.24 -2.05
C TYR A 94 -0.25 -5.36 -0.65
N HIS A 95 -0.76 -4.26 -0.09
CA HIS A 95 -1.42 -4.29 1.22
C HIS A 95 -2.73 -5.07 1.19
N THR A 96 -3.49 -5.01 0.10
CA THR A 96 -4.66 -5.87 -0.12
C THR A 96 -4.25 -7.34 -0.11
N PHE A 97 -3.18 -7.70 -0.82
CA PHE A 97 -2.65 -9.06 -0.82
C PHE A 97 -2.24 -9.52 0.57
N LEU A 98 -1.54 -8.70 1.35
CA LEU A 98 -1.17 -9.03 2.72
C LEU A 98 -2.39 -9.24 3.63
N ASN A 99 -3.42 -8.42 3.45
CA ASN A 99 -4.67 -8.56 4.20
C ASN A 99 -5.41 -9.86 3.83
N CYS A 100 -5.53 -10.17 2.54
CA CYS A 100 -6.06 -11.46 2.07
C CYS A 100 -5.25 -12.64 2.59
N LYS A 101 -3.91 -12.56 2.54
CA LYS A 101 -3.04 -13.60 3.06
C LYS A 101 -3.26 -13.82 4.56
N LYS A 102 -3.39 -12.73 5.34
CA LYS A 102 -3.65 -12.83 6.78
C LYS A 102 -4.96 -13.57 7.07
N GLU A 103 -6.01 -13.27 6.31
CA GLU A 103 -7.31 -13.94 6.47
C GLU A 103 -7.22 -15.43 6.12
N THR A 104 -6.59 -15.76 4.99
CA THR A 104 -6.38 -17.17 4.60
C THR A 104 -5.53 -17.92 5.62
N ASP A 105 -4.42 -17.33 6.07
CA ASP A 105 -3.54 -17.92 7.08
C ASP A 105 -4.29 -18.14 8.41
N SER A 106 -5.22 -17.26 8.78
CA SER A 106 -6.03 -17.38 10.00
C SER A 106 -7.02 -18.54 9.93
N ILE A 107 -7.64 -18.78 8.77
CA ILE A 107 -8.57 -19.89 8.55
C ILE A 107 -7.80 -21.21 8.51
N GLU A 108 -6.69 -21.26 7.78
CA GLU A 108 -5.80 -22.43 7.68
C GLU A 108 -5.22 -22.83 9.05
N GLN A 109 -5.01 -21.89 9.96
CA GLN A 109 -4.56 -22.18 11.33
C GLN A 109 -5.68 -22.67 12.26
N ALA A 110 -6.94 -22.35 11.96
CA ALA A 110 -8.08 -22.68 12.80
C ALA A 110 -8.72 -24.04 12.45
N ALA A 111 -8.39 -24.62 11.29
CA ALA A 111 -8.91 -25.89 10.83
C ALA A 111 -7.76 -26.85 10.42
N GLU A 112 -7.98 -28.16 10.58
CA GLU A 112 -7.01 -29.17 10.13
C GLU A 112 -7.20 -29.41 8.63
N ASP A 113 -6.22 -28.97 7.83
CA ASP A 113 -6.17 -29.13 6.37
C ASP A 113 -7.46 -28.68 5.63
N PRO A 114 -7.93 -27.44 5.83
CA PRO A 114 -9.08 -26.95 5.07
C PRO A 114 -8.73 -26.92 3.58
N GLY A 115 -9.62 -27.46 2.75
CA GLY A 115 -9.43 -27.41 1.30
C GLY A 115 -9.40 -25.96 0.79
N GLN A 116 -8.69 -25.70 -0.31
CA GLN A 116 -8.57 -24.33 -0.87
C GLN A 116 -9.93 -23.66 -1.15
N GLU A 117 -10.90 -24.43 -1.64
CA GLU A 117 -12.25 -23.93 -1.89
C GLU A 117 -12.93 -23.51 -0.58
N GLU A 118 -12.77 -24.30 0.47
CA GLU A 118 -13.35 -24.02 1.78
C GLU A 118 -12.74 -22.74 2.39
N VAL A 119 -11.42 -22.58 2.32
CA VAL A 119 -10.74 -21.35 2.77
C VAL A 119 -11.32 -20.12 2.05
N VAL A 120 -11.50 -20.21 0.73
CA VAL A 120 -12.09 -19.10 -0.05
C VAL A 120 -13.54 -18.85 0.37
N GLN A 121 -14.35 -19.89 0.55
CA GLN A 121 -15.74 -19.75 0.99
C GLN A 121 -15.84 -19.07 2.35
N GLN A 122 -14.99 -19.45 3.31
CA GLN A 122 -14.95 -18.84 4.64
C GLN A 122 -14.51 -17.37 4.59
N CYS A 123 -13.47 -17.03 3.81
CA CYS A 123 -13.09 -15.64 3.55
C CYS A 123 -14.28 -14.83 2.99
N MET A 124 -15.03 -15.40 2.03
CA MET A 124 -16.18 -14.71 1.41
C MET A 124 -17.39 -14.63 2.33
N ALA A 125 -17.49 -15.52 3.32
CA ALA A 125 -18.54 -15.49 4.34
C ALA A 125 -18.28 -14.39 5.39
N ASN A 126 -17.02 -14.02 5.63
CA ASN A 126 -16.64 -12.95 6.56
C ASN A 126 -16.98 -11.55 6.00
N GLN A 127 -18.21 -11.10 6.23
CA GLN A 127 -18.70 -9.82 5.72
C GLN A 127 -17.91 -8.63 6.29
N ASP A 128 -17.59 -8.63 7.59
CA ASP A 128 -16.88 -7.52 8.22
C ASP A 128 -15.48 -7.32 7.62
N TRP A 129 -14.79 -8.42 7.31
CA TRP A 129 -13.50 -8.38 6.63
C TRP A 129 -13.63 -7.89 5.19
N LEU A 130 -14.62 -8.38 4.43
CA LEU A 130 -14.90 -7.93 3.07
C LEU A 130 -15.23 -6.43 3.01
N GLU A 131 -16.07 -5.96 3.93
CA GLU A 131 -16.39 -4.54 4.06
C GLU A 131 -15.14 -3.72 4.36
N THR A 132 -14.26 -4.21 5.24
CA THR A 132 -12.97 -3.54 5.53
C THR A 132 -12.12 -3.40 4.27
N LEU A 133 -12.02 -4.46 3.44
CA LEU A 133 -11.32 -4.38 2.15
C LEU A 133 -11.95 -3.34 1.22
N PHE A 134 -13.28 -3.37 1.07
CA PHE A 134 -13.99 -2.47 0.18
C PHE A 134 -13.90 -1.01 0.63
N ASN A 135 -14.13 -0.74 1.91
CA ASN A 135 -14.04 0.59 2.50
C ASN A 135 -12.64 1.17 2.35
N SER A 136 -11.59 0.37 2.57
CA SER A 136 -10.21 0.82 2.36
C SER A 136 -9.94 1.28 0.92
N PHE A 137 -10.58 0.63 -0.08
CA PHE A 137 -10.49 1.04 -1.47
C PHE A 137 -11.23 2.36 -1.74
N ILE A 138 -12.46 2.45 -1.26
CA ILE A 138 -13.32 3.63 -1.45
C ILE A 138 -12.71 4.86 -0.78
N ASP A 139 -12.20 4.72 0.44
CA ASP A 139 -11.54 5.79 1.17
C ASP A 139 -10.31 6.29 0.41
N LEU A 140 -9.49 5.37 -0.11
CA LEU A 140 -8.32 5.73 -0.89
C LEU A 140 -8.67 6.47 -2.18
N LEU A 141 -9.68 5.99 -2.92
CA LEU A 141 -10.15 6.66 -4.13
C LEU A 141 -10.77 8.03 -3.82
N THR A 142 -11.56 8.13 -2.75
CA THR A 142 -12.19 9.37 -2.31
C THR A 142 -11.16 10.40 -1.88
N LEU A 143 -10.10 9.98 -1.18
CA LEU A 143 -8.99 10.86 -0.83
C LEU A 143 -8.30 11.37 -2.10
N SER A 144 -8.10 10.49 -3.09
CA SER A 144 -7.41 10.84 -4.33
C SER A 144 -8.14 11.82 -5.24
N THR A 145 -9.45 11.98 -5.07
CA THR A 145 -10.25 12.95 -5.85
C THR A 145 -10.39 14.30 -5.15
N LYS A 146 -10.14 14.39 -3.84
CA LYS A 146 -10.28 15.60 -3.02
C LYS A 146 -9.03 16.48 -3.00
N THR A 147 -7.84 15.86 -3.04
CA THR A 147 -6.56 16.51 -3.38
C THR A 147 -6.48 16.78 -4.86
#